data_AF-A0A2E5JH89-F1
#
_entry.id   AF-A0A2E5JH89-F1
#
_cell.length_a   1.000
_cell.length_b   1.000
_cell.length_c   1.000
_cell.angle_alpha   90.00
_cell.angle_beta   90.00
_cell.angle_gamma   90.00
#
_symmetry.space_group_name_H-M   'P 1'
#
loop_
_entity.id
_entity.type
_entity.pdbx_description
1 polymer ?
#
loop_
_entity_poly.entity_id
_entity_poly.type
_entity_poly.pdbx_seq_one_letter_code
_entity_poly.pdbx_strand_id
1 'polypeptide(L)'
;MKINSINKAFKRGRLVASESFDQNIELNLCFNEPSCNTRYWRLAGVGEVGTEGPGSDFIFTGLTYQANKENDELAIDYVSIGAGERKALLLDRDGILIRDTAYPGKKSDVIFMDEVIPVLKLFRDSGYIIAVLTNQSGIGRGKYTENDFVETTRYIHQFYQDHGIKIESTYHCPFHPDATVDGYKKVSGFRKPYPGMALQAAQELKIDLSQSFMIGDRQSDRLKISYLKSFIINEKDEKSDFKSFDEMKTYFESILKPELNIS
;
A
#
# COMPACT_ATOMS: atom_id res chain seq x y z
N MET A 1 -24.10 -10.29 -19.03
CA MET A 1 -23.83 -9.68 -17.70
C MET A 1 -24.41 -8.28 -17.64
N LYS A 2 -25.38 -8.04 -16.75
CA LYS A 2 -26.02 -6.71 -16.54
C LYS A 2 -25.52 -6.09 -15.24
N ILE A 3 -25.21 -4.79 -15.27
CA ILE A 3 -24.83 -4.03 -14.06
C ILE A 3 -26.12 -3.60 -13.36
N ASN A 4 -26.51 -4.33 -12.32
CA ASN A 4 -27.79 -4.12 -11.64
C ASN A 4 -27.71 -3.06 -10.53
N SER A 5 -26.52 -2.72 -10.04
CA SER A 5 -26.36 -1.62 -9.09
C SER A 5 -24.97 -0.97 -9.15
N ILE A 6 -24.94 0.35 -9.06
CA ILE A 6 -23.74 1.15 -8.77
C ILE A 6 -24.09 1.93 -7.50
N ASN A 7 -23.63 1.46 -6.34
CA ASN A 7 -23.90 2.16 -5.08
C ASN A 7 -23.15 3.50 -5.09
N LYS A 8 -23.86 4.62 -4.93
CA LYS A 8 -23.34 6.00 -5.09
C LYS A 8 -22.44 6.45 -3.94
N ALA A 9 -21.28 7.06 -4.25
CA ALA A 9 -21.02 8.50 -4.07
C ALA A 9 -19.57 8.88 -4.48
N PHE A 10 -19.44 9.62 -5.59
CA PHE A 10 -18.30 10.50 -5.86
C PHE A 10 -18.74 11.94 -5.59
N LYS A 11 -17.94 12.75 -4.88
CA LYS A 11 -18.16 14.21 -4.81
C LYS A 11 -17.53 14.98 -5.99
N ARG A 12 -16.69 14.36 -6.82
CA ARG A 12 -15.98 15.02 -7.96
C ARG A 12 -15.73 14.16 -9.22
N GLY A 13 -16.63 13.23 -9.54
CA GLY A 13 -16.52 12.42 -10.77
C GLY A 13 -17.78 11.59 -11.01
N ARG A 14 -17.98 11.09 -12.24
CA ARG A 14 -19.12 10.22 -12.60
C ARG A 14 -18.56 8.90 -13.10
N LEU A 15 -18.88 7.79 -12.45
CA LEU A 15 -18.69 6.47 -13.02
C LEU A 15 -19.79 6.28 -14.09
N VAL A 16 -19.38 6.02 -15.33
CA VAL A 16 -20.32 5.73 -16.42
C VAL A 16 -19.97 4.34 -16.93
N ALA A 17 -20.87 3.38 -16.70
CA ALA A 17 -20.79 2.11 -17.38
C ALA A 17 -21.51 2.24 -18.73
N SER A 18 -20.86 1.80 -19.80
CA SER A 18 -21.48 1.69 -21.13
C SER A 18 -21.39 0.24 -21.58
N GLU A 19 -22.53 -0.36 -21.90
CA GLU A 19 -22.57 -1.67 -22.56
C GLU A 19 -22.02 -1.49 -23.99
N SER A 20 -21.06 -2.32 -24.39
CA SER A 20 -20.70 -2.48 -25.80
C SER A 20 -21.40 -3.72 -26.36
N PHE A 21 -21.77 -3.65 -27.64
CA PHE A 21 -22.68 -4.60 -28.32
C PHE A 21 -22.18 -6.05 -28.45
N ASP A 22 -21.00 -6.39 -27.91
CA ASP A 22 -20.34 -7.69 -28.06
C ASP A 22 -20.13 -8.44 -26.72
N GLN A 23 -21.12 -8.43 -25.83
CA GLN A 23 -21.09 -9.16 -24.54
C GLN A 23 -19.95 -8.75 -23.56
N ASN A 24 -19.25 -7.65 -23.84
CA ASN A 24 -18.18 -7.11 -23.01
C ASN A 24 -18.69 -5.90 -22.22
N ILE A 25 -18.41 -5.87 -20.91
CA ILE A 25 -18.67 -4.69 -20.09
C ILE A 25 -17.43 -3.80 -20.11
N GLU A 26 -17.58 -2.57 -20.62
CA GLU A 26 -16.58 -1.51 -20.46
C GLU A 26 -16.96 -0.60 -19.30
N LEU A 27 -16.04 -0.44 -18.35
CA LEU A 27 -16.19 0.48 -17.23
C LEU A 27 -15.34 1.72 -17.47
N ASN A 28 -16.00 2.87 -17.63
CA ASN A 28 -15.33 4.16 -17.79
C ASN A 28 -15.37 4.96 -16.48
N LEU A 29 -14.19 5.26 -15.94
CA LEU A 29 -14.00 6.16 -14.81
C LEU A 29 -13.61 7.54 -15.36
N CYS A 30 -14.54 8.49 -15.32
CA CYS A 30 -14.26 9.88 -15.70
C CYS A 30 -14.07 10.74 -14.44
N PHE A 31 -12.87 11.29 -14.27
CA PHE A 31 -12.59 12.35 -13.30
C PHE A 31 -12.91 13.71 -13.94
N ASN A 32 -13.52 14.63 -13.20
CA ASN A 32 -13.96 15.95 -13.71
C ASN A 32 -12.77 16.89 -14.01
N GLU A 33 -11.99 16.59 -15.05
CA GLU A 33 -11.14 17.56 -15.74
C GLU A 33 -11.39 17.50 -17.25
N PRO A 34 -11.47 18.65 -17.96
CA PRO A 34 -11.68 18.69 -19.42
C PRO A 34 -10.56 17.99 -20.22
N SER A 35 -9.40 17.73 -19.60
CA SER A 35 -8.21 17.11 -20.19
C SER A 35 -7.98 15.67 -19.74
N CYS A 36 -8.92 15.03 -19.03
CA CYS A 36 -8.74 13.67 -18.56
C CYS A 36 -8.79 12.68 -19.74
N ASN A 37 -7.62 12.20 -20.17
CA ASN A 37 -7.50 11.10 -21.12
C ASN A 37 -8.10 9.84 -20.48
N THR A 38 -9.29 9.45 -20.94
CA THR A 38 -10.03 8.24 -20.58
C THR A 38 -9.11 7.02 -20.58
N ARG A 39 -8.97 6.34 -19.45
CA ARG A 39 -8.31 5.01 -19.41
C ARG A 39 -9.39 3.93 -19.44
N TYR A 40 -9.35 3.14 -20.52
CA TYR A 40 -10.25 2.03 -20.77
C TYR A 40 -9.84 0.80 -19.94
N TRP A 41 -10.83 0.07 -19.44
CA TRP A 41 -10.62 -1.24 -18.82
C TRP A 41 -11.56 -2.27 -19.45
N ARG A 42 -10.97 -3.34 -19.98
CA ARG A 42 -11.69 -4.46 -20.58
C ARG A 42 -11.86 -5.56 -19.53
N LEU A 43 -13.10 -5.81 -19.11
CA LEU A 43 -13.43 -7.01 -18.35
C LEU A 43 -13.73 -8.13 -19.34
N ALA A 44 -12.77 -9.03 -19.57
CA ALA A 44 -13.02 -10.26 -20.31
C ALA A 44 -13.60 -11.33 -19.36
N GLY A 45 -14.48 -12.18 -19.92
CA GLY A 45 -15.47 -13.01 -19.22
C GLY A 45 -14.97 -14.15 -18.31
N VAL A 46 -15.87 -15.11 -18.12
CA VAL A 46 -15.87 -16.15 -17.08
C VAL A 46 -14.68 -17.10 -17.22
N GLY A 47 -13.70 -16.97 -16.32
CA GLY A 47 -12.56 -17.88 -16.19
C GLY A 47 -11.28 -17.25 -16.71
N GLU A 48 -10.26 -17.23 -15.84
CA GLU A 48 -8.91 -16.72 -16.08
C GLU A 48 -8.81 -15.33 -16.71
N VAL A 49 -8.35 -14.36 -15.93
CA VAL A 49 -7.76 -13.15 -16.49
C VAL A 49 -6.40 -13.54 -17.07
N GLY A 50 -6.43 -14.19 -18.25
CA GLY A 50 -5.27 -14.41 -19.09
C GLY A 50 -4.88 -13.11 -19.75
N THR A 51 -3.68 -12.63 -19.48
CA THR A 51 -3.03 -11.65 -20.34
C THR A 51 -2.27 -12.42 -21.41
N GLU A 52 -2.70 -12.33 -22.66
CA GLU A 52 -1.73 -12.54 -23.74
C GLU A 52 -0.78 -11.33 -23.74
N GLY A 53 0.39 -11.52 -23.12
CA GLY A 53 1.47 -10.54 -23.01
C GLY A 53 2.36 -10.82 -21.80
N PRO A 54 3.70 -10.76 -21.93
CA PRO A 54 4.62 -11.13 -20.85
C PRO A 54 4.56 -10.11 -19.71
N GLY A 55 4.16 -10.57 -18.52
CA GLY A 55 4.24 -9.83 -17.26
C GLY A 55 3.00 -9.00 -16.92
N SER A 56 1.97 -9.63 -16.34
CA SER A 56 0.74 -8.94 -15.94
C SER A 56 0.64 -8.66 -14.45
N ASP A 57 0.92 -7.40 -14.13
CA ASP A 57 0.61 -6.77 -12.85
C ASP A 57 -0.86 -6.34 -12.80
N PHE A 58 -1.66 -6.98 -11.95
CA PHE A 58 -3.02 -6.53 -11.63
C PHE A 58 -2.98 -5.17 -10.91
N ILE A 59 -3.56 -4.13 -11.51
CA ILE A 59 -3.70 -2.80 -10.91
C ILE A 59 -4.96 -2.78 -10.05
N PHE A 60 -4.79 -2.74 -8.73
CA PHE A 60 -5.88 -2.58 -7.77
C PHE A 60 -6.15 -1.08 -7.63
N THR A 61 -7.13 -0.54 -8.37
CA THR A 61 -7.55 0.88 -8.26
C THR A 61 -8.52 1.13 -7.10
N GLY A 62 -8.67 0.19 -6.16
CA GLY A 62 -9.73 0.23 -5.13
C GLY A 62 -11.09 -0.23 -5.66
N LEU A 63 -11.13 -0.84 -6.86
CA LEU A 63 -12.28 -1.56 -7.39
C LEU A 63 -12.13 -3.05 -7.06
N THR A 64 -13.01 -3.55 -6.21
CA THR A 64 -13.28 -4.98 -6.06
C THR A 64 -14.54 -5.33 -6.84
N TYR A 65 -14.63 -6.53 -7.40
CA TYR A 65 -15.86 -7.01 -8.02
C TYR A 65 -16.13 -8.45 -7.60
N GLN A 66 -17.41 -8.79 -7.47
CA GLN A 66 -17.90 -10.15 -7.32
C GLN A 66 -18.77 -10.47 -8.53
N ALA A 67 -18.37 -11.50 -9.28
CA ALA A 67 -19.18 -12.05 -10.36
C ALA A 67 -20.02 -13.20 -9.80
N ASN A 68 -21.35 -13.08 -9.85
CA ASN A 68 -22.26 -14.18 -9.55
C ASN A 68 -22.53 -14.97 -10.85
N LYS A 69 -21.92 -16.15 -10.96
CA LYS A 69 -22.05 -17.02 -12.15
C LYS A 69 -23.43 -17.65 -12.32
N GLU A 70 -24.23 -17.76 -11.27
CA GLU A 70 -25.57 -18.36 -11.34
C GLU A 70 -26.59 -17.41 -11.96
N ASN A 71 -26.39 -16.10 -11.80
CA ASN A 71 -27.37 -15.07 -12.17
C ASN A 71 -26.86 -14.09 -13.25
N ASP A 72 -25.64 -14.29 -13.76
CA ASP A 72 -24.97 -13.40 -14.71
C ASP A 72 -24.92 -11.91 -14.25
N GLU A 73 -24.76 -11.72 -12.93
CA GLU A 73 -24.67 -10.42 -12.27
C GLU A 73 -23.22 -10.08 -11.90
N LEU A 74 -22.84 -8.82 -12.12
CA LEU A 74 -21.57 -8.25 -11.65
C LEU A 74 -21.87 -7.25 -10.53
N ALA A 75 -21.41 -7.52 -9.32
CA ALA A 75 -21.34 -6.55 -8.24
C ALA A 75 -19.95 -5.90 -8.27
N ILE A 76 -19.88 -4.57 -8.36
CA ILE A 76 -18.62 -3.83 -8.27
C ILE A 76 -18.64 -3.08 -6.94
N ASP A 77 -17.84 -3.57 -6.00
CA ASP A 77 -17.55 -2.90 -4.76
C ASP A 77 -16.35 -1.99 -4.99
N TYR A 78 -16.59 -0.70 -5.18
CA TYR A 78 -15.50 0.26 -5.14
C TYR A 78 -15.38 0.83 -3.74
N VAL A 79 -14.17 0.87 -3.21
CA VAL A 79 -13.89 1.69 -2.04
C VAL A 79 -13.91 3.13 -2.55
N SER A 80 -14.99 3.86 -2.25
CA SER A 80 -14.92 5.33 -2.21
C SER A 80 -13.90 5.65 -1.12
N ILE A 81 -12.64 5.79 -1.52
CA ILE A 81 -11.62 6.37 -0.67
C ILE A 81 -12.02 7.82 -0.61
N GLY A 82 -12.89 8.16 0.35
CA GLY A 82 -13.19 9.56 0.67
C GLY A 82 -11.85 10.26 0.76
N ALA A 83 -11.73 11.43 0.12
CA ALA A 83 -10.49 12.19 0.09
C ALA A 83 -9.99 12.33 1.52
N GLY A 84 -9.02 11.48 1.89
CA GLY A 84 -8.38 11.59 3.19
C GLY A 84 -7.80 12.98 3.28
N GLU A 85 -7.86 13.61 4.44
CA GLU A 85 -7.30 14.96 4.58
C GLU A 85 -5.83 14.87 5.02
N ARG A 86 -5.36 13.66 5.40
CA ARG A 86 -4.02 13.45 5.94
C ARG A 86 -3.10 12.85 4.88
N LYS A 87 -1.89 13.39 4.79
CA LYS A 87 -0.79 12.80 4.02
C LYS A 87 -0.04 11.83 4.93
N ALA A 88 0.42 10.71 4.39
CA ALA A 88 1.17 9.72 5.16
C ALA A 88 2.48 9.29 4.52
N LEU A 89 3.45 9.02 5.37
CA LEU A 89 4.60 8.20 5.06
C LEU A 89 4.30 6.78 5.55
N LEU A 90 4.08 5.89 4.59
CA LEU A 90 3.92 4.46 4.82
C LEU A 90 5.30 3.82 4.74
N LEU A 91 5.64 2.97 5.69
CA LEU A 91 6.97 2.38 5.82
C LEU A 91 6.90 0.86 5.90
N ASP A 92 7.87 0.14 5.32
CA ASP A 92 8.18 -1.18 5.84
C ASP A 92 8.78 -1.07 7.25
N ARG A 93 8.82 -2.20 7.97
CA ARG A 93 9.44 -2.33 9.28
C ARG A 93 10.86 -2.87 9.15
N ASP A 94 11.00 -4.08 8.65
CA ASP A 94 12.26 -4.77 8.48
C ASP A 94 13.02 -4.15 7.29
N GLY A 95 14.32 -3.90 7.44
CA GLY A 95 15.14 -3.17 6.47
C GLY A 95 15.01 -1.64 6.53
N ILE A 96 13.95 -1.10 7.17
CA ILE A 96 13.68 0.35 7.23
C ILE A 96 13.76 0.91 8.65
N LEU A 97 13.00 0.36 9.59
CA LEU A 97 12.97 0.76 10.99
C LEU A 97 13.90 -0.11 11.86
N ILE A 98 14.05 -1.37 11.47
CA ILE A 98 14.96 -2.32 12.10
C ILE A 98 15.74 -3.06 11.02
N ARG A 99 16.93 -3.57 11.33
CA ARG A 99 17.67 -4.44 10.41
C ARG A 99 16.85 -5.70 10.10
N ASP A 100 16.86 -6.13 8.85
CA ASP A 100 16.24 -7.39 8.45
C ASP A 100 17.08 -8.59 8.94
N THR A 101 16.63 -9.22 10.01
CA THR A 101 17.21 -10.45 10.59
C THR A 101 16.36 -11.69 10.24
N ALA A 102 15.59 -11.61 9.16
CA ALA A 102 14.61 -12.59 8.67
C ALA A 102 13.35 -12.79 9.54
N TYR A 103 13.49 -12.97 10.86
CA TYR A 103 12.37 -13.20 11.78
C TYR A 103 12.56 -12.53 13.15
N PRO A 104 12.62 -11.18 13.24
CA PRO A 104 12.74 -10.50 14.53
C PRO A 104 11.41 -10.57 15.28
N GLY A 105 11.26 -11.65 16.07
CA GLY A 105 10.10 -11.93 16.90
C GLY A 105 10.27 -11.44 18.34
N LYS A 106 11.50 -11.20 18.80
CA LYS A 106 11.79 -10.76 20.17
C LYS A 106 12.54 -9.43 20.18
N LYS A 107 12.44 -8.72 21.29
CA LYS A 107 13.18 -7.46 21.51
C LYS A 107 14.70 -7.62 21.36
N SER A 108 15.25 -8.76 21.75
CA SER A 108 16.68 -9.08 21.60
C SER A 108 17.15 -9.14 20.15
N ASP A 109 16.23 -9.38 19.22
CA ASP A 109 16.52 -9.54 17.80
C ASP A 109 16.42 -8.19 17.06
N VAL A 110 15.94 -7.15 17.75
CA VAL A 110 15.74 -5.81 17.20
C VAL A 110 17.04 -5.04 17.22
N ILE A 111 17.53 -4.72 16.02
CA ILE A 111 18.62 -3.78 15.80
C ILE A 111 18.01 -2.58 15.08
N PHE A 112 17.94 -1.43 15.76
CA PHE A 112 17.31 -0.23 15.22
C PHE A 112 18.10 0.35 14.05
N MET A 113 17.35 0.91 13.09
CA MET A 113 17.86 1.73 12.00
C MET A 113 17.74 3.18 12.44
N ASP A 114 18.75 3.74 13.12
CA ASP A 114 18.72 5.12 13.57
C ASP A 114 18.96 6.11 12.41
N GLU A 115 19.56 5.65 11.31
CA GLU A 115 19.84 6.45 10.11
C GLU A 115 18.57 6.93 9.40
N VAL A 116 17.42 6.28 9.61
CA VAL A 116 16.13 6.72 9.03
C VAL A 116 15.52 7.90 9.80
N ILE A 117 15.92 8.13 11.06
CA ILE A 117 15.30 9.14 11.94
C ILE A 117 15.27 10.54 11.29
N PRO A 118 16.33 11.05 10.65
CA PRO A 118 16.30 12.33 9.95
C PRO A 118 15.24 12.41 8.85
N VAL A 119 15.01 11.32 8.10
CA VAL A 119 13.94 11.24 7.08
C VAL A 119 12.57 11.31 7.76
N LEU A 120 12.37 10.55 8.84
CA LEU A 120 11.09 10.55 9.57
C LEU A 120 10.75 11.93 10.16
N LYS A 121 11.76 12.64 10.68
CA LYS A 121 11.59 14.01 11.19
C LYS A 121 11.20 14.97 10.08
N LEU A 122 11.83 14.87 8.91
CA LEU A 122 11.48 15.67 7.74
C LEU A 122 9.99 15.50 7.37
N PHE A 123 9.51 14.25 7.28
CA PHE A 123 8.11 13.98 6.96
C PHE A 123 7.13 14.49 8.02
N ARG A 124 7.44 14.25 9.30
CA ARG A 124 6.67 14.78 10.44
C ARG A 124 6.56 16.31 10.35
N ASP A 125 7.68 16.99 10.13
CA ASP A 125 7.75 18.45 10.07
C ASP A 125 7.02 19.01 8.84
N SER A 126 6.88 18.20 7.78
CA SER A 126 6.07 18.49 6.58
C SER A 126 4.58 18.10 6.72
N GLY A 127 4.14 17.73 7.92
CA GLY A 127 2.74 17.44 8.23
C GLY A 127 2.26 16.05 7.78
N TYR A 128 3.17 15.11 7.56
CA TYR A 128 2.82 13.71 7.28
C TYR A 128 2.65 12.93 8.57
N ILE A 129 1.63 12.07 8.62
CA ILE A 129 1.56 11.02 9.63
C ILE A 129 2.43 9.83 9.20
N ILE A 130 2.89 9.03 10.15
CA ILE A 130 3.72 7.85 9.87
C ILE A 130 2.93 6.59 10.22
N ALA A 131 2.88 5.62 9.31
CA ALA A 131 2.28 4.31 9.56
C ALA A 131 3.15 3.21 8.95
N VAL A 132 3.10 2.01 9.53
CA VAL A 132 3.94 0.88 9.11
C VAL A 132 3.09 -0.18 8.43
N LEU A 133 3.54 -0.70 7.29
CA LEU A 133 2.94 -1.82 6.56
C LEU A 133 3.98 -2.94 6.41
N THR A 134 3.78 -4.08 7.08
CA THR A 134 4.82 -5.12 7.16
C THR A 134 4.32 -6.53 6.85
N ASN A 135 5.09 -7.29 6.07
CA ASN A 135 4.82 -8.70 5.80
C ASN A 135 5.45 -9.56 6.92
N GLN A 136 4.63 -10.19 7.76
CA GLN A 136 5.07 -10.93 8.96
C GLN A 136 4.80 -12.43 8.86
N SER A 137 5.30 -13.05 7.79
CA SER A 137 5.11 -14.50 7.56
C SER A 137 5.79 -15.40 8.60
N GLY A 138 6.63 -14.85 9.48
CA GLY A 138 7.18 -15.58 10.63
C GLY A 138 6.10 -16.14 11.56
N ILE A 139 4.96 -15.45 11.67
CA ILE A 139 3.77 -15.92 12.42
C ILE A 139 3.22 -17.19 11.77
N GLY A 140 2.86 -17.11 10.48
CA GLY A 140 2.35 -18.27 9.74
C GLY A 140 3.36 -19.41 9.56
N ARG A 141 4.65 -19.16 9.78
CA ARG A 141 5.74 -20.17 9.76
C ARG A 141 6.12 -20.68 11.16
N GLY A 142 5.42 -20.26 12.21
CA GLY A 142 5.65 -20.71 13.59
C GLY A 142 7.00 -20.27 14.18
N LYS A 143 7.57 -19.15 13.70
CA LYS A 143 8.85 -18.60 14.20
C LYS A 143 8.67 -17.77 15.47
N TYR A 144 7.53 -17.10 15.58
CA TYR A 144 7.08 -16.32 16.74
C TYR A 144 5.56 -16.19 16.68
N THR A 145 4.94 -15.84 17.79
CA THR A 145 3.48 -15.69 17.93
C THR A 145 3.01 -14.28 17.58
N GLU A 146 1.70 -14.08 17.44
CA GLU A 146 1.13 -12.73 17.31
C GLU A 146 1.41 -11.87 18.55
N ASN A 147 1.45 -12.46 19.74
CA ASN A 147 1.79 -11.72 20.96
C ASN A 147 3.23 -11.22 20.93
N ASP A 148 4.17 -12.07 20.50
CA ASP A 148 5.58 -11.68 20.30
C ASP A 148 5.70 -10.51 19.30
N PHE A 149 4.93 -10.55 18.21
CA PHE A 149 4.85 -9.45 17.24
C PHE A 149 4.32 -8.15 17.88
N VAL A 150 3.26 -8.24 18.69
CA VAL A 150 2.69 -7.07 19.39
C VAL A 150 3.70 -6.47 20.37
N GLU A 151 4.40 -7.30 21.13
CA GLU A 151 5.43 -6.85 22.08
C GLU A 151 6.62 -6.18 21.39
N THR A 152 7.08 -6.77 20.29
CA THR A 152 8.17 -6.22 19.47
C THR A 152 7.73 -4.92 18.77
N THR A 153 6.51 -4.86 18.27
CA THR A 153 5.94 -3.63 17.67
C THR A 153 5.87 -2.51 18.69
N ARG A 154 5.40 -2.77 19.92
CA ARG A 154 5.38 -1.78 21.00
C ARG A 154 6.78 -1.29 21.35
N TYR A 155 7.76 -2.19 21.38
CA TYR A 155 9.16 -1.83 21.64
C TYR A 155 9.73 -0.91 20.56
N ILE A 156 9.43 -1.19 19.28
CA ILE A 156 9.84 -0.35 18.15
C ILE A 156 9.16 1.02 18.22
N HIS A 157 7.85 1.06 18.49
CA HIS A 157 7.11 2.32 18.64
C HIS A 157 7.71 3.19 19.75
N GLN A 158 8.02 2.60 20.91
CA GLN A 158 8.62 3.34 22.02
C GLN A 158 9.97 3.96 21.63
N PHE A 159 10.85 3.19 20.98
CA PHE A 159 12.14 3.70 20.53
C PHE A 159 11.99 4.92 19.61
N TYR A 160 11.12 4.83 18.59
CA TYR A 160 10.91 5.97 17.68
C TYR A 160 10.20 7.14 18.37
N GLN A 161 9.28 6.87 19.29
CA GLN A 161 8.62 7.89 20.11
C GLN A 161 9.63 8.67 20.95
N ASP A 162 10.61 8.00 21.55
CA ASP A 162 11.69 8.63 22.34
C ASP A 162 12.58 9.55 21.47
N HIS A 163 12.62 9.32 20.15
CA HIS A 163 13.28 10.18 19.16
C HIS A 163 12.35 11.24 18.55
N GLY A 164 11.15 11.41 19.10
CA GLY A 164 10.15 12.38 18.67
C GLY A 164 9.38 11.97 17.40
N ILE A 165 9.36 10.68 17.06
CA ILE A 165 8.65 10.12 15.92
C ILE A 165 7.48 9.30 16.41
N LYS A 166 6.26 9.76 16.11
CA LYS A 166 5.04 9.05 16.45
C LYS A 166 4.62 8.16 15.27
N ILE A 167 4.55 6.85 15.51
CA ILE A 167 4.01 5.88 14.55
C ILE A 167 2.53 5.67 14.88
N GLU A 168 1.63 6.05 13.98
CA GLU A 168 0.20 6.12 14.29
C GLU A 168 -0.46 4.75 14.33
N SER A 169 0.02 3.84 13.49
CA SER A 169 -0.44 2.46 13.45
C SER A 169 0.56 1.56 12.74
N THR A 170 0.46 0.25 13.00
CA THR A 170 1.21 -0.79 12.30
C THR A 170 0.23 -1.85 11.78
N TYR A 171 0.18 -1.97 10.47
CA TYR A 171 -0.56 -2.96 9.74
C TYR A 171 0.39 -4.10 9.37
N HIS A 172 -0.05 -5.34 9.57
CA HIS A 172 0.78 -6.49 9.26
C HIS A 172 -0.02 -7.60 8.56
N CYS A 173 0.67 -8.37 7.73
CA CYS A 173 0.11 -9.56 7.09
C CYS A 173 0.85 -10.83 7.55
N PRO A 174 0.22 -11.70 8.35
CA PRO A 174 0.82 -12.97 8.79
C PRO A 174 0.68 -14.09 7.75
N PHE A 175 -0.20 -13.91 6.76
CA PHE A 175 -0.56 -14.93 5.77
C PHE A 175 0.55 -15.17 4.73
N HIS A 176 0.73 -16.44 4.35
CA HIS A 176 1.66 -16.86 3.29
C HIS A 176 1.15 -18.15 2.61
N PRO A 177 1.29 -18.33 1.28
CA PRO A 177 0.93 -19.58 0.61
C PRO A 177 1.65 -20.82 1.17
N ASP A 178 2.92 -20.64 1.55
CA ASP A 178 3.76 -21.65 2.20
C ASP A 178 3.77 -21.59 3.74
N ALA A 179 2.72 -21.04 4.37
CA ALA A 179 2.61 -21.09 5.83
C ALA A 179 2.49 -22.55 6.33
N THR A 180 3.11 -22.84 7.47
CA THR A 180 3.10 -24.17 8.12
C THR A 180 2.12 -24.24 9.28
N VAL A 181 1.72 -23.11 9.85
CA VAL A 181 0.70 -23.02 10.89
C VAL A 181 -0.68 -22.91 10.24
N ASP A 182 -1.59 -23.79 10.65
CA ASP A 182 -2.97 -23.80 10.16
C ASP A 182 -3.67 -22.45 10.39
N GLY A 183 -4.52 -22.05 9.44
CA GLY A 183 -5.20 -20.75 9.43
C GLY A 183 -4.39 -19.62 8.76
N TYR A 184 -3.07 -19.74 8.64
CA TYR A 184 -2.24 -18.73 7.97
C TYR A 184 -1.90 -19.05 6.50
N LYS A 185 -2.22 -20.27 6.04
CA LYS A 185 -1.89 -20.77 4.70
C LYS A 185 -2.87 -20.29 3.63
N LYS A 186 -2.65 -19.08 3.11
CA LYS A 186 -3.44 -18.52 2.00
C LYS A 186 -2.70 -17.44 1.23
N VAL A 187 -3.13 -17.19 -0.01
CA VAL A 187 -2.86 -15.93 -0.72
C VAL A 187 -3.72 -14.85 -0.07
N SER A 188 -3.12 -13.70 0.24
CA SER A 188 -3.80 -12.59 0.91
C SER A 188 -3.57 -11.28 0.17
N GLY A 189 -4.65 -10.54 -0.11
CA GLY A 189 -4.58 -9.17 -0.64
C GLY A 189 -3.95 -8.16 0.32
N PHE A 190 -3.71 -8.54 1.59
CA PHE A 190 -2.97 -7.74 2.57
C PHE A 190 -1.46 -7.94 2.49
N ARG A 191 -0.98 -9.00 1.82
CA ARG A 191 0.45 -9.25 1.70
C ARG A 191 1.04 -8.37 0.61
N LYS A 192 2.03 -7.52 0.92
CA LYS A 192 2.74 -6.73 -0.10
C LYS A 192 3.33 -7.67 -1.17
N PRO A 193 3.21 -7.35 -2.48
CA PRO A 193 2.91 -6.04 -3.05
C PRO A 193 1.42 -5.70 -3.21
N TYR A 194 0.49 -6.52 -2.71
CA TYR A 194 -0.92 -6.15 -2.75
C TYR A 194 -1.22 -4.99 -1.77
N PRO A 195 -2.14 -4.08 -2.12
CA PRO A 195 -2.31 -2.83 -1.39
C PRO A 195 -3.25 -2.91 -0.17
N GLY A 196 -3.69 -4.11 0.24
CA GLY A 196 -4.71 -4.25 1.30
C GLY A 196 -4.38 -3.53 2.59
N MET A 197 -3.14 -3.61 3.07
CA MET A 197 -2.70 -2.87 4.26
C MET A 197 -2.72 -1.35 4.06
N ALA A 198 -2.33 -0.85 2.88
CA ALA A 198 -2.36 0.58 2.59
C ALA A 198 -3.80 1.11 2.48
N LEU A 199 -4.71 0.33 1.91
CA LEU A 199 -6.13 0.68 1.81
C LEU A 199 -6.79 0.69 3.20
N GLN A 200 -6.47 -0.28 4.05
CA GLN A 200 -6.94 -0.28 5.45
C GLN A 200 -6.42 0.94 6.21
N ALA A 201 -5.12 1.23 6.09
CA ALA A 201 -4.52 2.42 6.68
C ALA A 201 -5.23 3.70 6.19
N ALA A 202 -5.53 3.78 4.89
CA ALA A 202 -6.21 4.94 4.32
C ALA A 202 -7.61 5.15 4.88
N GLN A 203 -8.37 4.07 5.07
CA GLN A 203 -9.70 4.14 5.67
C GLN A 203 -9.66 4.54 7.14
N GLU A 204 -8.88 3.83 7.96
CA GLU A 204 -8.85 4.04 9.42
C GLU A 204 -8.20 5.37 9.79
N LEU A 205 -7.13 5.72 9.07
CA LEU A 205 -6.36 6.92 9.32
C LEU A 205 -6.74 8.08 8.38
N LYS A 206 -7.80 7.98 7.58
CA LYS A 206 -8.25 9.05 6.68
C LYS A 206 -7.09 9.62 5.83
N ILE A 207 -6.29 8.74 5.24
CA ILE A 207 -5.10 9.09 4.45
C ILE A 207 -5.49 9.31 3.00
N ASP A 208 -4.98 10.38 2.38
CA ASP A 208 -4.93 10.51 0.93
C ASP A 208 -3.68 9.81 0.38
N LEU A 209 -3.86 8.61 -0.16
CA LEU A 209 -2.77 7.82 -0.74
C LEU A 209 -2.12 8.51 -1.96
N SER A 210 -2.82 9.39 -2.66
CA SER A 210 -2.28 10.12 -3.82
C SER A 210 -1.26 11.19 -3.45
N GLN A 211 -1.31 11.67 -2.20
CA GLN A 211 -0.40 12.65 -1.62
C GLN A 211 0.57 12.00 -0.60
N SER A 212 0.60 10.67 -0.57
CA SER A 212 1.38 9.86 0.36
C SER A 212 2.51 9.12 -0.35
N PHE A 213 3.41 8.56 0.45
CA PHE A 213 4.55 7.79 -0.04
C PHE A 213 4.66 6.46 0.69
N MET A 214 5.12 5.43 0.00
CA MET A 214 5.57 4.16 0.59
C MET A 214 7.10 4.08 0.50
N ILE A 215 7.77 3.67 1.57
CA ILE A 215 9.21 3.38 1.57
C ILE A 215 9.43 1.97 2.07
N GLY A 216 10.21 1.18 1.35
CA GLY A 216 10.61 -0.17 1.73
C GLY A 216 12.00 -0.53 1.20
N ASP A 217 12.49 -1.72 1.54
CA ASP A 217 13.81 -2.21 1.14
C ASP A 217 13.74 -3.31 0.06
N ARG A 218 12.53 -3.79 -0.25
CA ARG A 218 12.27 -4.88 -1.20
C ARG A 218 11.35 -4.43 -2.32
N GLN A 219 11.48 -5.03 -3.49
CA GLN A 219 10.60 -4.75 -4.63
C GLN A 219 9.11 -5.03 -4.32
N SER A 220 8.82 -5.90 -3.34
CA SER A 220 7.45 -6.10 -2.85
C SER A 220 6.83 -4.84 -2.23
N ASP A 221 7.62 -3.85 -1.83
CA ASP A 221 7.12 -2.60 -1.27
C ASP A 221 6.66 -1.60 -2.33
N ARG A 222 6.95 -1.86 -3.61
CA ARG A 222 6.27 -1.22 -4.73
C ARG A 222 4.86 -1.79 -4.82
N LEU A 223 3.94 -1.18 -4.08
CA LEU A 223 2.56 -1.67 -3.99
C LEU A 223 1.86 -1.56 -5.35
N LYS A 224 0.98 -2.53 -5.65
CA LYS A 224 0.20 -2.60 -6.89
C LYS A 224 -0.98 -1.62 -6.91
N ILE A 225 -0.67 -0.34 -6.72
CA ILE A 225 -1.60 0.79 -6.66
C ILE A 225 -0.97 2.02 -7.33
N SER A 226 -1.57 2.51 -8.41
CA SER A 226 -0.89 3.43 -9.34
C SER A 226 -0.71 4.87 -8.82
N TYR A 227 -1.52 5.29 -7.85
CA TYR A 227 -1.50 6.66 -7.33
C TYR A 227 -0.67 6.80 -6.05
N LEU A 228 -0.22 5.71 -5.43
CA LEU A 228 0.71 5.76 -4.29
C LEU A 228 2.14 5.61 -4.80
N LYS A 229 2.95 6.65 -4.63
CA LYS A 229 4.37 6.62 -5.00
C LYS A 229 5.13 5.75 -4.00
N SER A 230 5.85 4.74 -4.50
CA SER A 230 6.63 3.80 -3.68
C SER A 230 8.11 3.87 -4.03
N PHE A 231 8.96 4.00 -3.02
CA PHE A 231 10.40 4.09 -3.15
C PHE A 231 11.11 2.95 -2.43
N ILE A 232 12.16 2.42 -3.06
CA ILE A 232 12.99 1.34 -2.54
C ILE A 232 14.36 1.87 -2.15
N ILE A 233 14.80 1.57 -0.92
CA ILE A 233 16.17 1.83 -0.45
C ILE A 233 16.89 0.50 -0.24
N ASN A 234 17.96 0.29 -1.00
CA ASN A 234 18.79 -0.90 -0.85
C ASN A 234 20.15 -0.66 -1.53
N GLU A 235 21.23 -0.63 -0.75
CA GLU A 235 22.58 -0.37 -1.26
C GLU A 235 23.01 -1.39 -2.33
N LYS A 236 22.56 -2.65 -2.19
CA LYS A 236 23.01 -3.77 -3.03
C LYS A 236 22.11 -4.06 -4.23
N ASP A 237 20.90 -3.50 -4.27
CA ASP A 237 19.96 -3.71 -5.39
C ASP A 237 20.09 -2.56 -6.38
N GLU A 238 20.60 -2.82 -7.59
CA GLU A 238 20.70 -1.82 -8.66
C GLU A 238 19.36 -1.17 -9.01
N LYS A 239 18.23 -1.86 -8.77
CA LYS A 239 16.87 -1.36 -9.04
C LYS A 239 16.26 -0.54 -7.90
N SER A 240 17.02 -0.27 -6.83
CA SER A 240 16.60 0.63 -5.77
C SER A 240 16.58 2.08 -6.24
N ASP A 241 15.67 2.89 -5.68
CA ASP A 241 15.62 4.33 -5.94
C ASP A 241 16.69 5.08 -5.14
N PHE A 242 17.08 4.56 -3.98
CA PHE A 242 18.10 5.13 -3.11
C PHE A 242 19.09 4.05 -2.63
N LYS A 243 20.33 4.47 -2.38
CA LYS A 243 21.39 3.63 -1.79
C LYS A 243 21.61 3.90 -0.31
N SER A 244 21.24 5.10 0.17
CA SER A 244 21.36 5.48 1.58
C SER A 244 20.20 6.39 2.03
N PHE A 245 20.00 6.48 3.35
CA PHE A 245 19.00 7.40 3.92
C PHE A 245 19.36 8.87 3.72
N ASP A 246 20.64 9.20 3.59
CA ASP A 246 21.08 10.57 3.29
C ASP A 246 20.69 11.01 1.87
N GLU A 247 20.83 10.12 0.89
CA GLU A 247 20.38 10.34 -0.49
C GLU A 247 18.86 10.53 -0.53
N MET A 248 18.13 9.62 0.12
CA MET A 248 16.68 9.68 0.26
C MET A 248 16.22 10.98 0.93
N LYS A 249 16.87 11.37 2.03
CA LYS A 249 16.58 12.62 2.74
C LYS A 249 16.76 13.83 1.82
N THR A 250 17.89 13.89 1.10
CA THR A 250 18.20 14.98 0.18
C THR A 250 17.12 15.10 -0.90
N TYR A 251 16.69 13.97 -1.47
CA TYR A 251 15.59 13.95 -2.42
C TYR A 251 14.29 14.49 -1.82
N PHE A 252 13.87 13.99 -0.65
CA PHE A 252 12.62 14.43 -0.04
C PHE A 252 12.66 15.89 0.44
N GLU A 253 13.82 16.40 0.85
CA GLU A 253 13.97 17.83 1.17
C GLU A 253 13.64 18.70 -0.04
N SER A 254 14.09 18.31 -1.23
CA SER A 254 13.84 19.07 -2.47
C SER A 254 12.36 19.16 -2.87
N ILE A 255 11.54 18.15 -2.51
CA ILE A 255 10.13 18.10 -2.92
C ILE A 255 9.14 18.46 -1.79
N LEU A 256 9.55 18.33 -0.53
CA LEU A 256 8.70 18.64 0.63
C LEU A 256 8.92 20.06 1.16
N LYS A 257 10.06 20.69 0.84
CA LYS A 257 10.38 22.09 1.16
C LYS A 257 10.71 22.87 -0.11
N PRO A 258 9.76 23.04 -1.06
CA PRO A 258 10.00 23.89 -2.21
C PRO A 258 9.90 25.34 -1.74
N GLU A 259 10.98 25.85 -1.13
CA GLU A 259 11.29 27.24 -0.82
C GLU A 259 10.14 28.09 -0.24
N LEU A 260 10.34 28.57 1.00
CA LEU A 260 9.80 29.86 1.44
C LEU A 260 10.18 30.90 0.37
N ASN A 261 9.31 31.13 -0.60
CA ASN A 261 9.45 32.21 -1.57
C ASN A 261 9.52 33.50 -0.77
N ILE A 262 10.74 34.01 -0.70
CA ILE A 262 11.14 35.29 -0.15
C ILE A 262 10.20 36.34 -0.74
N SER A 263 9.32 36.89 0.09
CA SER A 263 8.56 38.10 -0.18
C SER A 263 9.38 39.33 0.17
#